data_AF-A0A1A6HKK7-F1
#
_entry.id   AF-A0A1A6HKK7-F1
#
_cell.length_a   1.000
_cell.length_b   1.000
_cell.length_c   1.000
_cell.angle_alpha   90.00
_cell.angle_beta   90.00
_cell.angle_gamma   90.00
#
_symmetry.space_group_name_H-M   'P 1'
#
loop_
_entity.id
_entity.type
_entity.pdbx_description
1 polymer ?
#
loop_
_entity_poly.entity_id
_entity_poly.type
_entity_poly.pdbx_seq_one_letter_code
_entity_poly.pdbx_strand_id
1 'polypeptide(L)'
;MVVRCYLLIQQYSEALMALTIMASLRDHSTPETLSIMDDLLSCPGKNKSGRGHMLIIRVPSVQLAMLAKERLQEVRDKLGLQYRFEIILGSPTSELHIATHFVARLKTWRGNDQEDWIPRTYQDLEGLPCIVILTGKDPLGETFPRSLKYCDLRLIDSSYLTRTALEQEVGLACCYVSKEVIRGPAAALDLSGKEAERAPTSENESEELLIDLERPQSNSSAVTGTSASPP
;
A
#
# COMPACT_ATOMS: atom_id res chain seq x y z
N MET A 1 -20.45 3.52 9.87
CA MET A 1 -19.59 3.37 8.67
C MET A 1 -20.26 3.73 7.36
N VAL A 2 -21.49 3.30 7.06
CA VAL A 2 -22.19 3.59 5.78
C VAL A 2 -22.08 5.05 5.33
N VAL A 3 -22.44 6.02 6.18
CA VAL A 3 -22.37 7.47 5.85
C VAL A 3 -20.95 7.93 5.52
N ARG A 4 -19.93 7.49 6.27
CA ARG A 4 -18.52 7.83 6.00
C ARG A 4 -18.08 7.29 4.64
N CYS A 5 -18.48 6.06 4.30
CA CYS A 5 -18.20 5.46 2.99
C CYS A 5 -18.86 6.27 1.87
N TYR A 6 -20.13 6.62 2.01
CA TYR A 6 -20.83 7.42 1.01
C TYR A 6 -20.16 8.79 0.80
N LEU A 7 -19.82 9.50 1.87
CA LEU A 7 -19.13 10.80 1.80
C LEU A 7 -17.74 10.69 1.16
N LEU A 8 -16.96 9.64 1.45
CA LEU A 8 -15.66 9.46 0.82
C LEU A 8 -15.77 9.21 -0.68
N ILE A 9 -16.68 8.34 -1.10
CA ILE A 9 -16.91 8.03 -2.52
C ILE A 9 -17.48 9.25 -3.26
N GLN A 10 -18.29 10.07 -2.58
CA GLN A 10 -18.73 11.36 -3.10
C GLN A 10 -17.54 12.31 -3.30
N GLN A 11 -16.62 12.46 -2.34
CA GLN A 11 -15.42 13.28 -2.50
C GLN A 11 -14.53 12.82 -3.66
N TYR A 12 -14.32 11.51 -3.84
CA TYR A 12 -13.58 11.01 -5.01
C TYR A 12 -14.30 11.30 -6.33
N SER A 13 -15.64 11.18 -6.35
CA SER A 13 -16.48 11.49 -7.52
C SER A 13 -16.43 12.99 -7.87
N GLU A 14 -16.52 13.86 -6.87
CA GLU A 14 -16.43 15.31 -7.01
C GLU A 14 -15.04 15.74 -7.45
N ALA A 15 -13.97 15.14 -6.91
CA ALA A 15 -12.60 15.38 -7.36
C ALA A 15 -12.41 15.00 -8.85
N LEU A 16 -12.95 13.86 -9.30
CA LEU A 16 -12.93 13.48 -10.72
C LEU A 16 -13.66 14.50 -11.60
N MET A 17 -14.85 14.96 -11.19
CA MET A 17 -15.59 16.01 -11.91
C MET A 17 -14.84 17.36 -11.90
N ALA A 18 -14.19 17.71 -10.78
CA ALA A 18 -13.45 18.94 -10.57
C ALA A 18 -12.16 19.07 -11.41
N LEU A 19 -11.58 17.94 -11.77
CA LEU A 19 -10.38 17.86 -12.59
C LEU A 19 -10.66 17.71 -14.09
N THR A 20 -11.92 17.43 -14.48
CA THR A 20 -12.30 17.17 -15.87
C THR A 20 -13.24 18.22 -16.48
N ILE A 21 -14.34 18.56 -15.80
CA ILE A 21 -15.44 19.36 -16.40
C ILE A 21 -15.83 20.56 -15.53
N MET A 22 -15.73 20.47 -14.19
CA MET A 22 -16.35 21.45 -13.28
C MET A 22 -15.39 21.93 -12.17
N ALA A 23 -14.44 22.78 -12.52
CA ALA A 23 -13.40 23.25 -11.60
C ALA A 23 -13.90 23.92 -10.31
N SER A 24 -15.14 24.40 -10.27
CA SER A 24 -15.80 24.93 -9.05
C SER A 24 -16.06 23.88 -7.97
N LEU A 25 -16.02 22.57 -8.29
CA LEU A 25 -16.16 21.51 -7.29
C LEU A 25 -14.88 21.26 -6.48
N ARG A 26 -13.76 21.91 -6.82
CA ARG A 26 -12.50 21.77 -6.06
C ARG A 26 -12.68 22.11 -4.58
N ASP A 27 -13.50 23.10 -4.26
CA ASP A 27 -13.74 23.56 -2.88
C ASP A 27 -14.53 22.54 -2.02
N HIS A 28 -15.10 21.49 -2.64
CA HIS A 28 -15.87 20.44 -1.96
C HIS A 28 -15.02 19.19 -1.67
N SER A 29 -13.84 19.09 -2.26
CA SER A 29 -12.90 17.97 -2.14
C SER A 29 -11.68 18.34 -1.29
N THR A 30 -11.10 17.38 -0.57
CA THR A 30 -9.87 17.65 0.19
C THR A 30 -8.66 17.81 -0.76
N PRO A 31 -7.65 18.64 -0.42
CA PRO A 31 -6.45 18.81 -1.24
C PRO A 31 -5.72 17.49 -1.55
N GLU A 32 -5.73 16.55 -0.61
CA GLU A 32 -5.13 15.22 -0.75
C GLU A 32 -5.92 14.40 -1.77
N THR A 33 -7.26 14.42 -1.69
CA THR A 33 -8.15 13.69 -2.61
C THR A 33 -8.01 14.22 -4.04
N LEU A 34 -7.91 15.56 -4.20
CA LEU A 34 -7.63 16.20 -5.48
C LEU A 34 -6.24 15.84 -6.02
N SER A 35 -5.21 15.83 -5.19
CA SER A 35 -3.84 15.44 -5.58
C SER A 35 -3.76 13.99 -6.05
N ILE A 36 -4.40 13.06 -5.31
CA ILE A 36 -4.49 11.64 -5.68
C ILE A 36 -5.18 11.47 -7.03
N MET A 37 -6.30 12.15 -7.26
CA MET A 37 -7.04 12.06 -8.52
C MET A 37 -6.31 12.74 -9.69
N ASP A 38 -5.64 13.89 -9.48
CA ASP A 38 -4.85 14.53 -10.53
C ASP A 38 -3.70 13.63 -10.96
N ASP A 39 -2.93 13.05 -10.03
CA ASP A 39 -1.86 12.13 -10.41
C ASP A 39 -2.38 10.84 -11.09
N LEU A 40 -3.53 10.31 -10.68
CA LEU A 40 -4.18 9.17 -11.34
C LEU A 40 -4.58 9.50 -12.79
N LEU A 41 -5.10 10.70 -13.04
CA LEU A 41 -5.52 11.14 -14.38
C LEU A 41 -4.34 11.59 -15.24
N SER A 42 -3.37 12.28 -14.67
CA SER A 42 -2.29 12.97 -15.37
C SER A 42 -1.08 12.08 -15.66
N CYS A 43 -0.66 11.19 -14.76
CA CYS A 43 0.50 10.31 -14.99
C CYS A 43 0.39 9.42 -16.26
N PRO A 44 -0.76 8.80 -16.57
CA PRO A 44 -0.94 8.03 -17.81
C PRO A 44 -0.79 8.86 -19.09
N GLY A 45 -0.98 10.19 -19.01
CA GLY A 45 -0.78 11.11 -20.14
C GLY A 45 0.66 11.63 -20.27
N LYS A 46 1.44 11.65 -19.17
CA LYS A 46 2.82 12.15 -19.16
C LYS A 46 3.81 11.19 -19.85
N ASN A 47 3.56 9.88 -19.78
CA ASN A 47 4.47 8.85 -20.28
C ASN A 47 3.97 8.20 -21.58
N LYS A 48 4.83 8.04 -22.58
CA LYS A 48 4.50 7.36 -23.86
C LYS A 48 4.02 5.91 -23.70
N SER A 49 4.34 5.26 -22.58
CA SER A 49 3.88 3.92 -22.25
C SER A 49 2.41 3.88 -21.77
N GLY A 50 1.83 5.02 -21.38
CA GLY A 50 0.51 5.09 -20.76
C GLY A 50 0.45 4.52 -19.33
N ARG A 51 1.58 4.15 -18.72
CA ARG A 51 1.62 3.61 -17.35
C ARG A 51 1.32 4.72 -16.33
N GLY A 52 0.69 4.34 -15.22
CA GLY A 52 0.32 5.23 -14.12
C GLY A 52 0.44 4.55 -12.76
N HIS A 53 -0.28 5.09 -11.78
CA HIS A 53 -0.23 4.63 -10.39
C HIS A 53 -1.49 3.88 -9.98
N MET A 54 -1.33 2.95 -9.04
CA MET A 54 -2.42 2.33 -8.32
C MET A 54 -2.74 3.13 -7.05
N LEU A 55 -4.03 3.31 -6.79
CA LEU A 55 -4.62 3.74 -5.52
C LEU A 55 -5.35 2.54 -4.91
N ILE A 56 -5.17 2.30 -3.62
CA ILE A 56 -6.03 1.42 -2.82
C ILE A 56 -7.01 2.26 -2.01
N ILE A 57 -8.27 1.85 -1.94
CA ILE A 57 -9.24 2.36 -0.95
C ILE A 57 -9.68 1.17 -0.09
N ARG A 58 -9.39 1.21 1.22
CA ARG A 58 -9.79 0.16 2.16
C ARG A 58 -11.24 0.41 2.61
N VAL A 59 -12.11 -0.59 2.48
CA VAL A 59 -13.55 -0.47 2.75
C VAL A 59 -14.00 -1.58 3.72
N PRO A 60 -14.77 -1.26 4.79
CA PRO A 60 -15.02 -2.20 5.88
C PRO A 60 -15.99 -3.35 5.55
N SER A 61 -16.69 -3.34 4.41
CA SER A 61 -17.55 -4.45 3.99
C SER A 61 -17.68 -4.59 2.47
N VAL A 62 -17.98 -5.80 2.01
CA VAL A 62 -18.15 -6.11 0.59
C VAL A 62 -19.30 -5.33 -0.03
N GLN A 63 -20.42 -5.16 0.68
CA GLN A 63 -21.56 -4.39 0.19
C GLN A 63 -21.20 -2.92 -0.07
N LEU A 64 -20.41 -2.31 0.82
CA LEU A 64 -19.94 -0.94 0.66
C LEU A 64 -18.90 -0.81 -0.46
N ALA A 65 -18.08 -1.84 -0.68
CA ALA A 65 -17.11 -1.84 -1.76
C ALA A 65 -17.74 -2.03 -3.15
N MET A 66 -18.80 -2.84 -3.25
CA MET A 66 -19.62 -2.93 -4.47
C MET A 66 -20.26 -1.57 -4.80
N LEU A 67 -20.91 -0.93 -3.81
CA LEU A 67 -21.48 0.41 -3.96
C LEU A 67 -20.42 1.45 -4.38
N ALA A 68 -19.24 1.41 -3.74
CA ALA A 68 -18.12 2.28 -4.08
C ALA A 68 -17.65 2.09 -5.53
N LYS A 69 -17.51 0.83 -5.97
CA LYS A 69 -17.13 0.48 -7.34
C LYS A 69 -18.16 0.97 -8.34
N GLU A 70 -19.44 0.67 -8.12
CA GLU A 70 -20.54 1.07 -9.00
C GLU A 70 -20.58 2.59 -9.19
N ARG A 71 -20.49 3.36 -8.11
CA ARG A 71 -20.53 4.83 -8.18
C ARG A 71 -19.31 5.45 -8.85
N LEU A 72 -18.11 4.97 -8.52
CA LEU A 72 -16.90 5.47 -9.19
C LEU A 72 -16.86 5.06 -10.68
N GLN A 73 -17.34 3.86 -11.04
CA GLN A 73 -17.45 3.43 -12.43
C GLN A 73 -18.49 4.26 -13.19
N GLU A 74 -19.68 4.48 -12.62
CA GLU A 74 -20.72 5.34 -13.19
C GLU A 74 -20.18 6.76 -13.49
N VAL A 75 -19.44 7.36 -12.57
CA VAL A 75 -18.84 8.69 -12.74
C VAL A 75 -17.71 8.66 -13.77
N ARG A 76 -16.79 7.68 -13.69
CA ARG A 76 -15.69 7.50 -14.66
C ARG A 76 -16.22 7.39 -16.09
N ASP A 77 -17.26 6.58 -16.30
CA ASP A 77 -17.78 6.27 -17.62
C ASP A 77 -18.56 7.47 -18.20
N LYS A 78 -19.31 8.20 -17.37
CA LYS A 78 -19.94 9.49 -17.76
C LYS A 78 -18.92 10.58 -18.12
N LEU A 79 -17.72 10.54 -17.54
CA LEU A 79 -16.62 11.46 -17.84
C LEU A 79 -15.73 10.99 -19.02
N GLY A 80 -16.02 9.84 -19.65
CA GLY A 80 -15.21 9.31 -20.76
C GLY A 80 -13.83 8.78 -20.35
N LEU A 81 -13.66 8.41 -19.07
CA LEU A 81 -12.37 8.04 -18.48
C LEU A 81 -12.09 6.52 -18.47
N GLN A 82 -12.94 5.70 -19.09
CA GLN A 82 -12.84 4.23 -19.09
C GLN A 82 -11.56 3.66 -19.75
N TYR A 83 -10.86 4.45 -20.55
CA TYR A 83 -9.55 4.12 -21.13
C TYR A 83 -8.36 4.74 -20.36
N ARG A 84 -8.62 5.62 -19.39
CA ARG A 84 -7.60 6.32 -18.59
C ARG A 84 -7.17 5.49 -17.38
N PHE A 85 -8.14 4.98 -16.61
CA PHE A 85 -7.89 4.13 -15.44
C PHE A 85 -8.98 3.08 -15.21
N GLU A 86 -8.63 1.98 -14.54
CA GLU A 86 -9.58 0.92 -14.15
C GLU A 86 -10.08 1.08 -12.71
N ILE A 87 -11.28 0.57 -12.40
CA ILE A 87 -11.80 0.47 -11.03
C ILE A 87 -12.09 -0.99 -10.72
N ILE A 88 -11.30 -1.56 -9.81
CA ILE A 88 -11.23 -2.99 -9.52
C ILE A 88 -11.81 -3.22 -8.12
N LEU A 89 -12.69 -4.22 -7.99
CA LEU A 89 -13.06 -4.77 -6.69
C LEU A 89 -12.04 -5.85 -6.35
N GLY A 90 -11.27 -5.68 -5.27
CA GLY A 90 -10.31 -6.68 -4.83
C GLY A 90 -10.79 -7.42 -3.59
N SER A 91 -10.69 -8.75 -3.66
CA SER A 91 -10.94 -9.69 -2.57
C SER A 91 -9.84 -10.76 -2.59
N PRO A 92 -9.32 -11.22 -1.43
CA PRO A 92 -8.37 -12.34 -1.38
C PRO A 92 -8.95 -13.68 -1.90
N THR A 93 -10.26 -13.77 -2.10
CA THR A 93 -10.97 -15.01 -2.47
C THR A 93 -11.68 -14.92 -3.82
N SER A 94 -11.36 -13.93 -4.66
CA SER A 94 -12.06 -13.71 -5.94
C SER A 94 -11.10 -13.26 -7.03
N GLU A 95 -11.37 -13.67 -8.26
CA GLU A 95 -10.53 -13.33 -9.42
C GLU A 95 -10.60 -11.83 -9.75
N LEU A 96 -9.51 -11.30 -10.32
CA LEU A 96 -9.42 -9.91 -10.74
C LEU A 96 -10.15 -9.70 -12.08
N HIS A 97 -11.26 -8.95 -12.04
CA HIS A 97 -11.99 -8.56 -13.25
C HIS A 97 -11.50 -7.20 -13.77
N ILE A 98 -10.86 -7.20 -14.94
CA ILE A 98 -10.25 -6.03 -15.60
C ILE A 98 -10.68 -6.00 -17.07
N ALA A 99 -10.96 -4.82 -17.61
CA ALA A 99 -11.41 -4.70 -18.99
C ALA A 99 -10.35 -5.15 -20.01
N THR A 100 -10.80 -5.72 -21.13
CA THR A 100 -9.95 -6.38 -22.14
C THR A 100 -8.86 -5.46 -22.71
N HIS A 101 -9.14 -4.15 -22.89
CA HIS A 101 -8.14 -3.18 -23.33
C HIS A 101 -7.03 -2.93 -22.32
N PHE A 102 -7.31 -3.03 -21.01
CA PHE A 102 -6.27 -2.95 -19.98
C PHE A 102 -5.47 -4.26 -19.90
N VAL A 103 -6.11 -5.43 -20.06
CA VAL A 103 -5.38 -6.71 -20.16
C VAL A 103 -4.41 -6.71 -21.35
N ALA A 104 -4.84 -6.22 -22.52
CA ALA A 104 -3.98 -6.08 -23.70
C ALA A 104 -2.78 -5.16 -23.42
N ARG A 105 -2.99 -4.00 -22.78
CA ARG A 105 -1.89 -3.09 -22.39
C ARG A 105 -0.92 -3.74 -21.39
N LEU A 106 -1.43 -4.52 -20.43
CA LEU A 106 -0.60 -5.25 -19.47
C LEU A 106 0.27 -6.33 -20.15
N LYS A 107 -0.25 -7.05 -21.16
CA LYS A 107 0.56 -7.98 -21.99
C LYS A 107 1.71 -7.25 -22.68
N THR A 108 1.39 -6.17 -23.41
CA THR A 108 2.39 -5.34 -24.10
C THR A 108 3.46 -4.80 -23.14
N TRP A 109 3.06 -4.37 -21.94
CA TRP A 109 3.99 -3.85 -20.93
C TRP A 109 4.95 -4.88 -20.34
N ARG A 110 4.62 -6.17 -20.37
CA ARG A 110 5.52 -7.25 -19.95
C ARG A 110 6.37 -7.82 -21.07
N GLY A 111 5.99 -7.60 -22.33
CA GLY A 111 6.49 -8.41 -23.44
C GLY A 111 6.06 -9.88 -23.29
N ASN A 112 4.81 -10.12 -22.85
CA ASN A 112 4.27 -11.47 -22.77
C ASN A 112 3.43 -11.78 -24.02
N ASP A 113 3.91 -12.71 -24.84
CA ASP A 113 3.27 -13.14 -26.07
C ASP A 113 2.18 -14.22 -25.86
N GLN A 114 1.90 -14.63 -24.62
CA GLN A 114 0.82 -15.59 -24.34
C GLN A 114 -0.57 -14.99 -24.57
N GLU A 115 -1.26 -15.54 -25.57
CA GLU A 115 -2.56 -15.08 -26.07
C GLU A 115 -3.66 -15.13 -25.00
N ASP A 116 -3.69 -16.16 -24.14
CA ASP A 116 -4.69 -16.35 -23.08
C ASP A 116 -4.31 -15.77 -21.71
N TRP A 117 -3.16 -15.09 -21.59
CA TRP A 117 -2.73 -14.58 -20.28
C TRP A 117 -3.71 -13.53 -19.71
N ILE A 118 -4.01 -13.63 -18.42
CA ILE A 118 -4.80 -12.65 -17.66
C ILE A 118 -4.13 -12.37 -16.30
N PRO A 119 -4.26 -11.15 -15.74
CA PRO A 119 -3.79 -10.84 -14.40
C PRO A 119 -4.55 -11.67 -13.35
N ARG A 120 -3.82 -12.26 -12.38
CA ARG A 120 -4.40 -13.08 -11.30
C ARG A 120 -4.09 -12.53 -9.90
N THR A 121 -3.00 -11.81 -9.75
CA THR A 121 -2.51 -11.24 -8.47
C THR A 121 -2.50 -9.71 -8.53
N TYR A 122 -2.42 -9.00 -7.40
CA TYR A 122 -2.30 -7.52 -7.45
C TYR A 122 -0.98 -7.06 -8.07
N GLN A 123 0.10 -7.80 -7.85
CA GLN A 123 1.40 -7.60 -8.52
C GLN A 123 1.27 -7.64 -10.06
N ASP A 124 0.27 -8.35 -10.59
CA ASP A 124 0.03 -8.39 -12.03
C ASP A 124 -0.44 -7.05 -12.63
N LEU A 125 -0.73 -6.06 -11.80
CA LEU A 125 -1.23 -4.75 -12.20
C LEU A 125 -0.11 -3.69 -12.29
N GLU A 126 1.15 -4.12 -12.41
CA GLU A 126 2.31 -3.23 -12.49
C GLU A 126 2.20 -2.20 -13.62
N GLY A 127 2.18 -0.92 -13.23
CA GLY A 127 1.99 0.22 -14.11
C GLY A 127 0.55 0.49 -14.55
N LEU A 128 -0.44 -0.29 -14.13
CA LEU A 128 -1.85 -0.05 -14.42
C LEU A 128 -2.35 1.17 -13.62
N PRO A 129 -2.84 2.24 -14.28
CA PRO A 129 -3.57 3.30 -13.60
C PRO A 129 -4.90 2.71 -13.12
N CYS A 130 -5.10 2.59 -11.81
CA CYS A 130 -6.30 1.98 -11.27
C CYS A 130 -6.62 2.39 -9.82
N ILE A 131 -7.90 2.26 -9.47
CA ILE A 131 -8.41 2.30 -8.10
C ILE A 131 -8.80 0.86 -7.72
N VAL A 132 -8.14 0.29 -6.72
CA VAL A 132 -8.47 -1.03 -6.17
C VAL A 132 -9.23 -0.81 -4.86
N ILE A 133 -10.48 -1.23 -4.83
CA ILE A 133 -11.33 -1.15 -3.64
C ILE A 133 -11.21 -2.49 -2.91
N LEU A 134 -10.50 -2.48 -1.78
CA LEU A 134 -10.18 -3.69 -1.01
C LEU A 134 -11.07 -3.84 0.21
N THR A 135 -11.63 -5.04 0.38
CA THR A 135 -12.52 -5.39 1.50
C THR A 135 -11.85 -6.30 2.51
N GLY A 136 -12.28 -6.21 3.77
CA GLY A 136 -11.98 -7.20 4.81
C GLY A 136 -10.60 -7.01 5.46
N LYS A 137 -10.11 -8.07 6.12
CA LYS A 137 -8.82 -8.09 6.81
C LYS A 137 -7.64 -7.85 5.84
N ASP A 138 -6.45 -7.69 6.40
CA ASP A 138 -5.21 -7.54 5.64
C ASP A 138 -5.10 -8.64 4.56
N PRO A 139 -4.64 -8.30 3.34
CA PRO A 139 -4.45 -9.27 2.28
C PRO A 139 -3.16 -10.08 2.53
N LEU A 140 -3.21 -10.95 3.55
CA LEU A 140 -2.08 -11.71 4.04
C LEU A 140 -1.50 -12.62 2.93
N GLY A 141 -0.27 -12.31 2.50
CA GLY A 141 0.43 -13.04 1.44
C GLY A 141 0.32 -12.40 0.05
N GLU A 142 -0.52 -11.38 -0.15
CA GLU A 142 -0.59 -10.66 -1.42
C GLU A 142 0.58 -9.68 -1.59
N THR A 143 1.13 -9.64 -2.79
CA THR A 143 2.13 -8.64 -3.19
C THR A 143 1.47 -7.63 -4.12
N PHE A 144 1.69 -6.34 -3.86
CA PHE A 144 1.21 -5.23 -4.68
C PHE A 144 2.30 -4.80 -5.68
N PRO A 145 1.95 -4.07 -6.75
CA PRO A 145 2.94 -3.58 -7.69
C PRO A 145 3.69 -2.37 -7.12
N ARG A 146 4.91 -2.11 -7.59
CA ARG A 146 5.68 -0.90 -7.25
C ARG A 146 4.99 0.38 -7.74
N SER A 147 4.07 0.28 -8.70
CA SER A 147 3.20 1.37 -9.11
C SER A 147 2.13 1.76 -8.08
N LEU A 148 1.96 1.03 -6.97
CA LEU A 148 1.13 1.45 -5.83
C LEU A 148 1.73 2.70 -5.18
N LYS A 149 0.98 3.82 -5.25
CA LYS A 149 1.41 5.12 -4.73
C LYS A 149 0.59 5.60 -3.53
N TYR A 150 -0.67 5.17 -3.43
CA TYR A 150 -1.61 5.68 -2.44
C TYR A 150 -2.42 4.55 -1.82
N CYS A 151 -2.62 4.61 -0.50
CA CYS A 151 -3.57 3.76 0.22
C CYS A 151 -4.45 4.66 1.11
N ASP A 152 -5.75 4.72 0.83
CA ASP A 152 -6.71 5.49 1.60
C ASP A 152 -7.35 4.61 2.69
N LEU A 153 -7.02 4.94 3.94
CA LEU A 153 -7.44 4.23 5.14
C LEU A 153 -8.63 4.91 5.84
N ARG A 154 -9.22 5.98 5.29
CA ARG A 154 -10.23 6.84 5.96
C ARG A 154 -11.53 6.11 6.37
N LEU A 155 -11.80 4.92 5.84
CA LEU A 155 -12.97 4.11 6.19
C LEU A 155 -12.68 2.93 7.11
N ILE A 156 -11.43 2.70 7.52
CA ILE A 156 -11.10 1.62 8.44
C ILE A 156 -11.68 1.97 9.83
N ASP A 157 -12.29 0.98 10.47
CA ASP A 157 -12.97 1.18 11.73
C ASP A 157 -11.97 1.26 12.90
N SER A 158 -11.80 2.48 13.43
CA SER A 158 -11.01 2.75 14.63
C SER A 158 -11.42 1.92 15.85
N SER A 159 -12.66 1.41 15.89
CA SER A 159 -13.19 0.57 16.97
C SER A 159 -12.55 -0.83 17.02
N TYR A 160 -11.97 -1.28 15.91
CA TYR A 160 -11.37 -2.62 15.75
C TYR A 160 -9.88 -2.57 15.39
N LEU A 161 -9.28 -1.37 15.37
CA LEU A 161 -7.87 -1.20 15.05
C LEU A 161 -7.00 -1.56 16.25
N THR A 162 -6.56 -2.82 16.31
CA THR A 162 -5.36 -3.13 17.08
C THR A 162 -4.19 -2.38 16.45
N ARG A 163 -3.24 -1.92 17.28
CA ARG A 163 -2.01 -1.26 16.82
C ARG A 163 -1.32 -2.05 15.71
N THR A 164 -1.30 -3.38 15.83
CA THR A 164 -0.76 -4.33 14.86
C THR A 164 -1.41 -4.23 13.48
N ALA A 165 -2.73 -4.06 13.38
CA ALA A 165 -3.41 -3.94 12.08
C ALA A 165 -3.01 -2.64 11.37
N LEU A 166 -2.90 -1.52 12.11
CA LEU A 166 -2.40 -0.27 11.54
C LEU A 166 -0.93 -0.37 11.12
N GLU A 167 -0.09 -1.01 11.94
CA GLU A 167 1.32 -1.26 11.62
C GLU A 167 1.47 -2.16 10.38
N GLN A 168 0.54 -3.09 10.15
CA GLN A 168 0.49 -3.94 8.95
C GLN A 168 0.07 -3.16 7.70
N GLU A 169 -1.01 -2.36 7.74
CA GLU A 169 -1.45 -1.49 6.63
C GLU A 169 -0.37 -0.45 6.26
N VAL A 170 0.28 0.16 7.26
CA VAL A 170 1.39 1.11 7.04
C VAL A 170 2.63 0.40 6.52
N GLY A 171 2.98 -0.77 7.08
CA GLY A 171 4.11 -1.58 6.62
C GLY A 171 3.94 -2.01 5.15
N LEU A 172 2.74 -2.42 4.78
CA LEU A 172 2.38 -2.76 3.40
C LEU A 172 2.59 -1.58 2.45
N ALA A 173 2.16 -0.37 2.82
CA ALA A 173 2.38 0.83 2.02
C ALA A 173 3.88 1.18 1.90
N CYS A 174 4.65 1.02 2.99
CA CYS A 174 6.09 1.32 3.02
C CYS A 174 6.92 0.39 2.13
N CYS A 175 6.50 -0.86 1.90
CA CYS A 175 7.22 -1.83 1.07
C CYS A 175 7.40 -1.40 -0.41
N TYR A 176 6.61 -0.44 -0.90
CA TYR A 176 6.60 -0.03 -2.31
C TYR A 176 7.15 1.39 -2.55
N VAL A 177 7.69 2.05 -1.52
CA VAL A 177 8.36 3.35 -1.67
C VAL A 177 9.66 3.18 -2.45
N SER A 178 9.85 3.94 -3.54
CA SER A 178 11.13 3.91 -4.29
C SER A 178 12.28 4.37 -3.40
N LYS A 179 13.39 3.61 -3.39
CA LYS A 179 14.62 3.96 -2.68
C LYS A 179 15.16 5.35 -3.06
N GLU A 180 14.82 5.85 -4.26
CA GLU A 180 15.19 7.18 -4.77
C GLU A 180 14.57 8.34 -3.97
N VAL A 181 13.43 8.09 -3.30
CA VAL A 181 12.76 9.06 -2.41
C VAL A 181 13.45 9.12 -1.04
N ILE A 182 14.14 8.05 -0.64
CA ILE A 182 14.86 7.95 0.64
C ILE A 182 16.23 8.67 0.50
N ARG A 183 16.21 10.00 0.43
CA ARG A 183 17.41 10.83 0.63
C ARG A 183 17.76 10.93 2.12
N GLY A 184 18.24 9.82 2.68
CA GLY A 184 18.80 9.71 4.03
C GLY A 184 20.00 8.76 4.02
N PRO A 185 20.85 8.75 5.08
CA PRO A 185 22.05 7.93 5.11
C PRO A 185 21.71 6.44 4.99
N ALA A 186 22.14 5.82 3.89
CA ALA A 186 21.73 4.49 3.45
C ALA A 186 22.39 3.33 4.22
N ALA A 187 22.60 3.48 5.53
CA ALA A 187 23.36 2.55 6.37
C ALA A 187 22.50 1.53 7.16
N ALA A 188 21.17 1.68 7.18
CA ALA A 188 20.30 0.97 8.12
C ALA A 188 19.34 -0.08 7.50
N LEU A 189 19.39 -0.34 6.19
CA LEU A 189 18.40 -1.18 5.48
C LEU A 189 18.98 -2.34 4.67
N ASP A 190 20.26 -2.68 4.85
CA ASP A 190 20.86 -3.86 4.21
C ASP A 190 20.61 -5.13 5.04
N LEU A 191 19.36 -5.61 5.01
CA LEU A 191 19.00 -6.98 5.43
C LEU A 191 19.27 -8.00 4.31
N SER A 192 20.35 -7.79 3.56
CA SER A 192 20.87 -8.73 2.55
C SER A 192 21.88 -9.66 3.21
N GLY A 193 21.40 -10.63 4.00
CA GLY A 193 22.22 -11.71 4.51
C GLY A 193 22.80 -12.54 3.35
N LYS A 194 24.06 -12.29 3.02
CA LYS A 194 24.88 -13.18 2.18
C LYS A 194 25.96 -13.80 3.04
N GLU A 195 25.72 -15.04 3.46
CA GLU A 195 26.79 -15.93 3.88
C GLU A 195 27.78 -16.10 2.74
N ALA A 196 29.07 -15.94 3.06
CA ALA A 196 30.16 -16.39 2.23
C ALA A 196 31.26 -16.89 3.18
N GLU A 197 31.45 -18.20 3.25
CA GLU A 197 32.53 -18.80 4.02
C GLU A 197 33.89 -18.31 3.51
N ARG A 198 34.78 -17.97 4.45
CA ARG A 198 36.20 -18.40 4.43
C ARG A 198 36.91 -18.08 5.74
N ALA A 199 37.61 -19.09 6.24
CA ALA A 199 38.62 -19.01 7.28
C ALA A 199 39.90 -19.71 6.76
N PRO A 200 41.05 -19.67 7.45
CA PRO A 200 41.58 -18.60 8.31
C PRO A 200 43.04 -18.22 7.91
N THR A 201 43.53 -17.04 8.28
CA THR A 201 44.97 -16.77 8.46
C THR A 201 45.20 -15.68 9.50
N SER A 202 46.26 -15.85 10.30
CA SER A 202 46.71 -14.99 11.39
C SER A 202 47.61 -13.84 10.94
N GLU A 203 47.58 -12.70 11.63
CA GLU A 203 48.67 -12.23 12.52
C GLU A 203 48.30 -10.91 13.24
N ASN A 204 49.06 -10.56 14.29
CA ASN A 204 48.79 -9.46 15.22
C ASN A 204 48.96 -8.07 14.59
N GLU A 205 48.23 -7.06 15.09
CA GLU A 205 48.78 -6.08 16.07
C GLU A 205 47.69 -5.16 16.64
N SER A 206 47.98 -4.57 17.80
CA SER A 206 47.03 -3.87 18.68
C SER A 206 47.09 -2.36 18.51
N GLU A 207 45.96 -1.64 18.66
CA GLU A 207 45.79 -0.64 19.73
C GLU A 207 44.36 -0.05 19.79
N GLU A 208 44.02 0.39 21.00
CA GLU A 208 42.71 0.66 21.56
C GLU A 208 41.93 1.86 20.99
N LEU A 209 40.61 1.86 21.17
CA LEU A 209 39.93 2.91 21.95
C LEU A 209 38.54 2.42 22.42
N LEU A 210 38.45 2.11 23.72
CA LEU A 210 37.20 1.88 24.45
C LEU A 210 36.52 3.21 24.80
N ILE A 211 35.19 3.18 24.97
CA ILE A 211 34.47 3.65 26.18
C ILE A 211 33.06 3.01 26.15
N ASP A 212 32.68 2.43 27.29
CA ASP A 212 31.40 1.75 27.53
C ASP A 212 30.16 2.65 27.50
N LEU A 213 29.00 2.01 27.29
CA LEU A 213 27.81 2.31 28.10
C LEU A 213 27.06 1.00 28.42
N GLU A 214 26.77 0.81 29.70
CA GLU A 214 26.49 -0.49 30.31
C GLU A 214 25.17 -1.15 29.90
N ARG A 215 25.18 -2.49 29.91
CA ARG A 215 23.98 -3.34 29.89
C ARG A 215 23.77 -3.90 31.30
N PRO A 216 22.66 -3.60 32.02
CA PRO A 216 22.45 -4.15 33.35
C PRO A 216 22.21 -5.66 33.27
N GLN A 217 23.15 -6.44 33.81
CA GLN A 217 22.97 -7.87 34.02
C GLN A 217 22.23 -8.12 35.35
N SER A 218 21.26 -9.02 35.27
CA SER A 218 20.62 -9.68 36.41
C SER A 218 21.62 -10.39 37.31
N ASN A 219 21.40 -10.37 38.63
CA ASN A 219 21.98 -11.37 39.53
C ASN A 219 20.98 -11.87 40.59
N SER A 220 20.77 -13.19 40.55
CA SER A 220 20.42 -14.09 41.65
C SER A 220 21.45 -13.94 42.80
N SER A 221 21.27 -14.28 44.08
CA SER A 221 20.18 -14.83 44.92
C SER A 221 20.71 -14.92 46.36
N ALA A 222 19.85 -14.90 47.39
CA ALA A 222 20.18 -15.49 48.69
C ALA A 222 18.93 -15.90 49.50
N VAL A 223 18.94 -17.12 50.04
CA VAL A 223 17.97 -17.70 50.98
C VAL A 223 18.44 -17.46 52.42
N THR A 224 17.54 -17.22 53.37
CA THR A 224 17.50 -17.81 54.74
C THR A 224 16.16 -17.44 55.43
N GLY A 225 15.52 -18.37 56.14
CA GLY A 225 14.26 -18.14 56.88
C GLY A 225 14.46 -17.45 58.25
N THR A 226 13.50 -16.74 58.83
CA THR A 226 12.51 -17.21 59.85
C THR A 226 11.89 -15.96 60.56
N SER A 227 10.78 -15.95 61.31
CA SER A 227 9.70 -16.91 61.67
C SER A 227 8.48 -16.17 62.29
N ALA A 228 7.41 -16.91 62.61
CA ALA A 228 6.36 -16.64 63.62
C ALA A 228 5.27 -15.55 63.39
N SER A 229 4.01 -16.02 63.52
CA SER A 229 2.76 -15.28 63.81
C SER A 229 2.48 -15.32 65.34
N PRO A 230 1.31 -14.89 65.89
CA PRO A 230 0.24 -14.00 65.42
C PRO A 230 0.10 -12.80 66.41
N PRO A 231 -1.06 -12.21 66.84
CA PRO A 231 -2.42 -12.75 67.03
C PRO A 231 -3.43 -12.47 65.91
#